data_AF-A0AA37T0N2-F1
#
_entry.id   AF-A0AA37T0N2-F1
#
_cell.length_a   1.000
_cell.length_b   1.000
_cell.length_c   1.000
_cell.angle_alpha   90.00
_cell.angle_beta   90.00
_cell.angle_gamma   90.00
#
_symmetry.space_group_name_H-M   'P 1'
#
loop_
_entity.id
_entity.type
_entity.pdbx_description
1 polymer ?
#
loop_
_entity_poly.entity_id
_entity_poly.type
_entity_poly.pdbx_seq_one_letter_code
_entity_poly.pdbx_strand_id
1 'polypeptide(L)'
;MSKSELEKILTESLNELESSGDIVISTTTPNVVIDKLVQAVSNVYPITLTELELSAVKNAVHVTYSGFKLDDWDFQTHIGLTKDELAVVFKKLGNSV
;
A
#
# COMPACT_ATOMS: atom_id res chain seq x y z
N MET A 1 4.63 -4.73 3.83
CA MET A 1 4.75 -3.76 4.92
C MET A 1 3.39 -3.10 5.09
N SER A 2 2.80 -3.22 6.26
CA SER A 2 1.54 -2.60 6.63
C SER A 2 1.75 -1.15 7.10
N LYS A 3 0.69 -0.35 7.10
CA LYS A 3 0.73 1.04 7.61
C LYS A 3 1.23 1.08 9.06
N SER A 4 0.81 0.13 9.90
CA SER A 4 1.24 0.05 11.30
C SER A 4 2.72 -0.30 11.46
N GLU A 5 3.27 -1.17 10.60
CA GLU A 5 4.70 -1.45 10.57
C GLU A 5 5.52 -0.21 10.16
N LEU A 6 5.04 0.53 9.16
CA LEU A 6 5.68 1.78 8.73
C LEU A 6 5.65 2.85 9.82
N GLU A 7 4.51 3.05 10.49
CA GLU A 7 4.37 3.97 11.62
C GLU A 7 5.35 3.63 12.74
N LYS A 8 5.48 2.34 13.07
CA LYS A 8 6.42 1.87 14.09
C LYS A 8 7.87 2.19 13.73
N ILE A 9 8.31 1.84 12.51
CA ILE A 9 9.68 2.08 12.05
C ILE A 9 10.00 3.57 12.04
N LEU A 10 9.07 4.40 11.56
CA LEU A 10 9.26 5.86 11.52
C LEU A 10 9.32 6.45 12.94
N THR A 11 8.52 5.93 13.86
CA THR A 11 8.55 6.36 15.28
C THR A 11 9.91 6.03 15.91
N GLU A 12 10.38 4.80 15.74
CA GLU A 12 11.68 4.34 16.25
C GLU A 12 12.83 5.19 15.69
N SER A 13 12.82 5.43 14.36
CA SER A 13 13.85 6.23 13.68
C SER A 13 13.86 7.69 14.16
N LEU A 14 12.69 8.32 14.35
CA LEU A 14 12.62 9.69 14.84
C LEU A 14 13.10 9.82 16.29
N ASN A 15 12.77 8.85 17.14
CA ASN A 15 13.24 8.83 18.53
C ASN A 15 14.76 8.66 18.61
N GLU A 16 15.35 7.84 17.73
CA GLU A 16 16.81 7.69 17.62
C GLU A 16 17.48 9.01 17.21
N LEU A 17 16.94 9.68 16.18
CA LEU A 17 17.46 10.96 15.69
C LEU A 17 17.30 12.10 16.72
N GLU A 18 16.24 12.08 17.51
CA GLU A 18 16.06 13.05 18.60
C GLU A 18 17.04 12.76 19.74
N SER A 19 17.28 11.48 20.05
CA SER A 19 18.20 11.05 21.11
C SER A 19 19.68 11.31 20.75
N SER A 20 20.05 11.21 19.47
CA SER A 20 21.38 11.58 18.97
C SER A 20 21.57 13.10 18.88
N GLY A 21 20.49 13.88 19.00
CA GLY A 21 20.51 15.34 18.84
C GLY A 21 20.61 15.80 17.38
N ASP A 22 20.41 14.90 16.42
CA ASP A 22 20.40 15.23 14.98
C ASP A 22 19.18 16.06 14.60
N ILE A 23 18.05 15.85 15.31
CA ILE A 23 16.82 16.62 15.14
C ILE A 23 16.24 17.04 16.50
N VAL A 24 15.38 18.06 16.48
CA VAL A 24 14.54 18.45 17.62
C VAL A 24 13.10 18.56 17.14
N ILE A 25 12.19 17.83 17.79
CA ILE A 25 10.77 17.82 17.45
C ILE A 25 10.01 18.74 18.42
N SER A 26 9.68 19.95 17.98
CA SER A 26 9.09 20.99 18.85
C SER A 26 7.56 21.09 18.81
N THR A 27 6.87 20.11 18.23
CA THR A 27 5.40 20.13 18.09
C THR A 27 4.71 19.82 19.41
N THR A 28 3.62 20.53 19.70
CA THR A 28 2.72 20.21 20.83
C THR A 28 1.68 19.16 20.47
N THR A 29 1.50 18.88 19.19
CA THR A 29 0.58 17.84 18.69
C THR A 29 1.32 16.51 18.60
N PRO A 30 0.90 15.48 19.35
CA PRO A 30 1.49 14.14 19.25
C PRO A 30 1.41 13.60 17.82
N ASN A 31 2.42 12.85 17.40
CA ASN A 31 2.47 12.09 16.14
C ASN A 31 2.31 12.89 14.84
N VAL A 32 2.15 14.21 14.87
CA VAL A 32 1.89 15.01 13.64
C VAL A 32 3.02 14.89 12.60
N VAL A 33 4.25 14.67 13.07
CA VAL A 33 5.42 14.46 12.20
C VAL A 33 5.36 13.07 11.57
N ILE A 34 5.06 12.05 12.37
CA ILE A 34 4.92 10.65 11.91
C ILE A 34 3.80 10.56 10.88
N ASP A 35 2.63 11.13 11.16
CA ASP A 35 1.48 11.09 10.24
C ASP A 35 1.81 11.71 8.88
N LYS A 36 2.51 12.85 8.88
CA LYS A 36 2.95 13.51 7.64
C LYS A 36 3.96 12.67 6.87
N LEU A 37 4.90 12.02 7.56
CA LEU A 37 5.88 11.14 6.93
C LEU A 37 5.23 9.89 6.37
N VAL A 38 4.32 9.26 7.11
CA VAL A 38 3.53 8.11 6.64
C VAL A 38 2.74 8.48 5.40
N GLN A 39 2.10 9.65 5.39
CA GLN A 39 1.38 10.14 4.21
C GLN A 39 2.32 10.36 3.02
N ALA A 40 3.48 10.99 3.24
CA ALA A 40 4.46 11.22 2.19
C ALA A 40 5.00 9.91 1.60
N VAL A 41 5.32 8.93 2.45
CA VAL A 41 5.76 7.59 2.02
C VAL A 41 4.63 6.87 1.29
N SER A 42 3.39 6.96 1.78
CA SER A 42 2.22 6.33 1.15
C SER A 42 1.93 6.88 -0.25
N ASN A 43 2.30 8.14 -0.52
CA ASN A 43 2.16 8.74 -1.84
C ASN A 43 3.16 8.17 -2.87
N VAL A 44 4.33 7.72 -2.43
CA VAL A 44 5.39 7.16 -3.30
C VAL A 44 5.32 5.63 -3.36
N TYR A 45 4.92 5.00 -2.25
CA TYR A 45 4.79 3.56 -2.12
C TYR A 45 3.38 3.26 -1.60
N PRO A 46 2.38 3.06 -2.49
CA PRO A 46 1.01 2.84 -2.07
C PRO A 46 0.90 1.45 -1.44
N ILE A 47 1.01 1.41 -0.12
CA ILE A 47 0.92 0.20 0.73
C ILE A 47 -0.51 -0.33 0.87
N THR A 48 -1.50 0.44 0.42
CA THR A 48 -2.92 0.11 0.49
C THR A 48 -3.52 0.03 -0.90
N LEU A 49 -4.44 -0.92 -1.09
CA LEU A 49 -5.25 -0.98 -2.29
C LEU A 49 -6.24 0.19 -2.32
N THR A 50 -6.39 0.82 -3.47
CA THR A 50 -7.53 1.71 -3.71
C THR A 50 -8.83 0.90 -3.80
N GLU A 51 -9.98 1.56 -3.76
CA GLU A 51 -11.28 0.89 -3.94
C GLU A 51 -11.37 0.16 -5.29
N LEU A 52 -10.84 0.78 -6.35
CA LEU A 52 -10.78 0.17 -7.68
C LEU A 52 -9.91 -1.09 -7.68
N GLU A 53 -8.73 -1.02 -7.06
CA GLU A 53 -7.81 -2.15 -6.98
C GLU A 53 -8.37 -3.30 -6.14
N LEU A 54 -9.04 -2.99 -5.03
CA LEU A 54 -9.72 -3.98 -4.21
C LEU A 54 -10.88 -4.64 -4.98
N SER A 55 -11.65 -3.86 -5.73
CA SER A 55 -12.72 -4.37 -6.60
C SER A 55 -12.14 -5.32 -7.66
N ALA A 56 -11.04 -4.94 -8.29
CA ALA A 56 -10.37 -5.75 -9.30
C ALA A 56 -9.84 -7.08 -8.74
N VAL A 57 -9.28 -7.08 -7.52
CA VAL A 57 -8.88 -8.32 -6.85
C VAL A 57 -10.08 -9.21 -6.56
N LYS A 58 -11.20 -8.66 -6.08
CA LYS A 58 -12.44 -9.42 -5.85
C LYS A 58 -12.97 -10.04 -7.15
N ASN A 59 -12.96 -9.28 -8.23
CA ASN A 59 -13.37 -9.76 -9.55
C ASN A 59 -12.44 -10.87 -10.03
N ALA A 60 -11.13 -10.73 -9.88
CA ALA A 60 -10.15 -11.77 -10.24
C ALA A 60 -10.39 -13.09 -9.51
N VAL A 61 -10.66 -13.01 -8.20
CA VAL A 61 -11.02 -14.18 -7.40
C VAL A 61 -12.35 -14.78 -7.88
N HIS A 62 -13.37 -13.96 -8.10
CA HIS A 62 -14.70 -14.41 -8.53
C HIS A 62 -14.68 -15.11 -9.89
N VAL A 63 -13.99 -14.53 -10.88
CA VAL A 63 -13.87 -15.07 -12.24
C VAL A 63 -13.13 -16.41 -12.21
N THR A 64 -12.02 -16.47 -11.46
CA THR A 64 -11.25 -17.71 -11.26
C THR A 64 -12.09 -18.80 -10.59
N TYR A 65 -12.80 -18.45 -9.52
CA TYR A 65 -13.69 -19.38 -8.81
C TYR A 65 -14.83 -19.89 -9.70
N SER A 66 -15.37 -19.02 -10.56
CA SER A 66 -16.47 -19.37 -11.48
C SER A 66 -16.02 -20.24 -12.66
N GLY A 67 -14.72 -20.55 -12.76
CA GLY A 67 -14.17 -21.38 -13.84
C GLY A 67 -14.13 -20.68 -15.20
N PHE A 68 -14.31 -19.36 -15.23
CA PHE A 68 -14.24 -18.58 -16.46
C PHE A 68 -12.78 -18.50 -16.93
N LYS A 69 -12.54 -18.76 -18.21
CA LYS A 69 -11.21 -18.57 -18.80
C LYS A 69 -11.17 -17.21 -19.45
N LEU A 70 -10.33 -16.32 -18.90
CA LEU A 70 -10.06 -15.03 -19.49
C LEU A 70 -8.98 -15.17 -20.56
N ASP A 71 -9.23 -14.62 -21.73
CA ASP A 71 -8.18 -14.28 -22.68
C ASP A 71 -7.69 -12.84 -22.46
N ASP A 72 -6.72 -12.42 -23.26
CA ASP A 72 -6.08 -11.11 -23.12
C ASP A 72 -7.03 -9.94 -23.43
N TRP A 73 -8.07 -10.18 -24.23
CA TRP A 73 -9.04 -9.18 -24.63
C TRP A 73 -10.14 -9.00 -23.56
N ASP A 74 -10.56 -10.11 -22.97
CA ASP A 74 -11.59 -10.16 -21.93
C ASP A 74 -11.06 -9.79 -20.54
N PHE A 75 -9.75 -9.87 -20.33
CA PHE A 75 -9.11 -9.66 -19.02
C PHE A 75 -9.52 -8.33 -18.37
N GLN A 76 -9.31 -7.22 -19.07
CA GLN A 76 -9.62 -5.89 -18.52
C GLN A 76 -11.13 -5.72 -18.29
N THR A 77 -11.96 -6.27 -19.18
CA THR A 77 -13.43 -6.16 -19.09
C THR A 77 -13.98 -6.83 -17.84
N HIS A 78 -13.45 -8.00 -17.49
CA HIS A 78 -13.93 -8.76 -16.32
C HIS A 78 -13.22 -8.40 -15.02
N ILE A 79 -11.92 -8.10 -15.08
CA ILE A 79 -11.15 -7.74 -13.89
C ILE A 79 -11.31 -6.26 -13.54
N GLY A 80 -11.52 -5.39 -14.53
CA GLY A 80 -11.58 -3.94 -14.35
C GLY A 80 -10.21 -3.25 -14.34
N LEU A 81 -9.12 -4.03 -14.41
CA LEU A 81 -7.75 -3.56 -14.56
C LEU A 81 -7.04 -4.34 -15.66
N THR A 82 -6.10 -3.69 -16.33
CA THR A 82 -5.16 -4.35 -17.23
C THR A 82 -4.22 -5.29 -16.47
N LYS A 83 -3.53 -6.18 -17.18
CA LYS A 83 -2.52 -7.07 -16.57
C LYS A 83 -1.39 -6.30 -15.88
N ASP A 84 -0.94 -5.20 -16.48
CA ASP A 84 0.14 -4.37 -15.93
C ASP A 84 -0.30 -3.64 -14.66
N GLU A 85 -1.52 -3.10 -14.64
CA GLU A 85 -2.11 -2.50 -13.44
C GLU A 85 -2.31 -3.55 -12.34
N LEU A 86 -2.80 -4.74 -12.68
CA LEU A 86 -2.94 -5.83 -11.71
C LEU A 86 -1.58 -6.31 -11.17
N ALA A 87 -0.51 -6.24 -11.97
CA ALA A 87 0.85 -6.53 -11.49
C ALA A 87 1.32 -5.49 -10.46
N VAL A 88 0.94 -4.22 -10.61
CA VAL A 88 1.18 -3.19 -9.58
C VAL A 88 0.38 -3.53 -8.32
N VAL A 89 -0.89 -3.90 -8.44
CA VAL A 89 -1.74 -4.34 -7.32
C VAL A 89 -1.13 -5.55 -6.59
N PHE A 90 -0.64 -6.53 -7.34
CA PHE A 90 0.03 -7.71 -6.79
C PHE A 90 1.27 -7.32 -5.97
N LYS A 91 2.08 -6.36 -6.46
CA LYS A 91 3.23 -5.84 -5.69
C LYS A 91 2.80 -5.14 -4.40
N LYS A 92 1.64 -4.46 -4.38
CA LYS A 92 1.09 -3.82 -3.17
C LYS A 92 0.64 -4.84 -2.12
N LEU A 93 0.07 -5.96 -2.55
CA LEU A 93 -0.33 -7.07 -1.67
C LEU A 93 0.87 -7.74 -0.97
N GLY A 94 2.08 -7.51 -1.46
CA GLY A 94 3.34 -7.99 -0.89
C GLY A 94 3.73 -9.38 -1.38
N ASN A 95 5.02 -9.72 -1.26
CA ASN A 95 5.58 -11.04 -1.56
C ASN A 95 5.24 -12.07 -0.46
N SER A 96 3.99 -12.14 0.00
CA SER A 96 3.57 -13.16 0.95
C SER A 96 3.17 -14.41 0.16
N VAL A 97 4.16 -15.25 -0.12
CA VAL A 97 3.98 -16.67 -0.47
C VAL A 97 4.30 -17.50 0.75
#